data_AF-A0A931MAK3-F1
#
_entry.id   AF-A0A931MAK3-F1
#
_cell.length_a   1.000
_cell.length_b   1.000
_cell.length_c   1.000
_cell.angle_alpha   90.00
_cell.angle_beta   90.00
_cell.angle_gamma   90.00
#
_symmetry.space_group_name_H-M   'P 1'
#
loop_
_entity.id
_entity.type
_entity.pdbx_description
1 polymer ?
#
loop_
_entity_poly.entity_id
_entity_poly.type
_entity_poly.pdbx_seq_one_letter_code
_entity_poly.pdbx_strand_id
1 'polypeptide(L)'
;PSNDPACLYHLLNGVNLEILLFSMAQSKSKQKQKAISQYLIELRKIKPLLKGKDLQKIGIKPGPVYSKLFSELLDEKLNGRLKTKEDEERFVTEKYLI
;
A
#
# COMPACT_ATOMS: atom_id res chain seq x y z
N PRO A 1 6.20 -12.62 12.45
CA PRO A 1 5.83 -11.43 11.64
C PRO A 1 6.79 -11.33 10.46
N SER A 2 6.27 -11.23 9.24
CA SER A 2 7.07 -10.86 8.10
C SER A 2 7.65 -9.46 8.36
N ASN A 3 8.95 -9.28 8.12
CA ASN A 3 9.59 -7.96 8.13
C ASN A 3 9.23 -7.13 6.87
N ASP A 4 8.28 -7.61 6.07
CA ASP A 4 7.81 -7.01 4.82
C ASP A 4 6.53 -6.20 5.07
N PRO A 5 6.58 -4.86 4.96
CA PRO A 5 5.43 -3.99 5.16
C PRO A 5 4.28 -4.24 4.18
N ALA A 6 4.58 -4.61 2.93
CA ALA A 6 3.55 -4.85 1.92
C ALA A 6 2.76 -6.13 2.25
N CYS A 7 3.48 -7.20 2.58
CA CYS A 7 2.87 -8.43 3.07
C CYS A 7 1.99 -8.20 4.32
N LEU A 8 2.48 -7.41 5.29
CA LEU A 8 1.72 -7.08 6.49
C LEU A 8 0.45 -6.27 6.19
N TYR A 9 0.53 -5.32 5.25
CA TYR A 9 -0.63 -4.57 4.79
C TYR A 9 -1.67 -5.52 4.20
N HIS A 10 -1.30 -6.37 3.23
CA HIS A 10 -2.23 -7.28 2.56
C HIS A 10 -2.86 -8.30 3.51
N LEU A 11 -2.11 -8.75 4.52
CA LEU A 11 -2.63 -9.68 5.53
C LEU A 11 -3.73 -9.07 6.40
N LEU A 12 -3.61 -7.78 6.73
CA LEU A 12 -4.53 -7.09 7.65
C LEU A 12 -5.58 -6.23 6.94
N ASN A 13 -5.34 -5.91 5.67
CA ASN A 13 -6.27 -5.16 4.84
C ASN A 13 -7.54 -5.99 4.58
N GLY A 14 -8.70 -5.36 4.79
CA GLY A 14 -10.00 -6.04 4.72
C GLY A 14 -10.45 -6.71 6.02
N VAL A 15 -9.59 -6.84 7.03
CA VAL A 15 -10.01 -7.26 8.37
C VAL A 15 -10.70 -6.10 9.09
N ASN A 16 -11.80 -6.40 9.78
CA ASN A 16 -12.54 -5.37 10.51
C ASN A 16 -11.72 -4.77 11.67
N LEU A 17 -11.89 -3.47 11.93
CA LEU A 17 -11.12 -2.73 12.92
C LEU A 17 -11.28 -3.30 14.34
N GLU A 18 -12.50 -3.67 14.73
CA GLU A 18 -12.78 -4.25 16.04
C GLU A 18 -12.04 -5.58 16.22
N ILE A 19 -11.96 -6.40 15.16
CA ILE A 19 -11.23 -7.68 15.17
C ILE A 19 -9.72 -7.44 15.35
N LEU A 20 -9.17 -6.43 14.66
CA LEU A 20 -7.75 -6.06 14.81
C LEU A 20 -7.44 -5.57 16.22
N LEU A 21 -8.27 -4.68 16.77
CA LEU A 21 -8.10 -4.16 18.13
C LEU A 21 -8.24 -5.25 19.18
N PHE A 22 -9.24 -6.12 19.05
CA PHE A 22 -9.43 -7.27 19.92
C PHE A 22 -8.24 -8.24 19.86
N SER A 23 -7.76 -8.55 18.65
CA SER A 23 -6.59 -9.41 18.45
C SER A 23 -5.32 -8.80 19.06
N MET A 24 -5.16 -7.48 18.97
CA MET A 24 -4.04 -6.77 19.60
C MET A 24 -4.13 -6.82 21.14
N ALA A 25 -5.32 -6.56 21.70
CA ALA A 25 -5.55 -6.55 23.15
C ALA A 25 -5.33 -7.92 23.79
N GLN A 26 -5.77 -9.01 23.13
CA GLN A 26 -5.64 -10.36 23.65
C GLN A 26 -4.26 -11.00 23.40
N SER A 27 -3.47 -10.49 22.44
CA SER A 27 -2.18 -11.08 22.09
C SER A 27 -1.13 -10.86 23.20
N LYS A 28 -0.53 -11.94 23.71
CA LYS A 28 0.65 -11.87 24.60
C LYS A 28 1.97 -11.60 23.86
N SER A 29 1.98 -11.71 22.53
CA SER A 29 3.17 -11.46 21.73
C SER A 29 3.30 -9.96 21.42
N LYS A 30 4.35 -9.33 21.98
CA LYS A 30 4.72 -7.93 21.66
C LYS A 30 4.95 -7.72 20.16
N GLN A 31 5.46 -8.73 19.46
CA GLN A 31 5.71 -8.65 18.02
C GLN A 31 4.41 -8.57 17.23
N LYS A 32 3.38 -9.36 17.60
CA LYS A 32 2.05 -9.28 16.97
C LYS A 32 1.37 -7.95 17.27
N GLN A 33 1.44 -7.49 18.52
CA GLN A 33 0.91 -6.18 18.92
C GLN A 33 1.56 -5.06 18.11
N LYS A 34 2.88 -5.08 17.97
CA LYS A 34 3.64 -4.11 17.17
C LYS A 34 3.23 -4.14 15.70
N ALA A 35 3.06 -5.33 15.10
CA ALA A 35 2.63 -5.47 13.71
C ALA A 35 1.23 -4.88 13.48
N ILE A 36 0.26 -5.18 14.35
CA ILE A 36 -1.10 -4.61 14.24
C ILE A 36 -1.06 -3.09 14.44
N SER A 37 -0.31 -2.61 15.44
CA SER A 37 -0.14 -1.18 15.71
C SER A 37 0.47 -0.44 14.51
N GLN A 38 1.53 -0.98 13.91
CA GLN A 38 2.18 -0.44 12.73
C GLN A 38 1.20 -0.33 11.55
N TYR A 39 0.42 -1.39 11.30
CA TYR A 39 -0.61 -1.34 10.27
C TYR A 39 -1.65 -0.25 10.54
N LEU A 40 -2.15 -0.14 11.78
CA LEU A 40 -3.20 0.80 12.16
C LEU A 40 -2.76 2.27 12.08
N ILE A 41 -1.53 2.55 12.47
CA ILE A 41 -1.01 3.92 12.62
C ILE A 41 -0.34 4.42 11.34
N GLU A 42 0.32 3.52 10.59
CA GLU A 42 1.17 3.87 9.44
C GLU A 42 0.65 3.24 8.15
N LEU A 43 0.74 1.90 8.01
CA LEU A 43 0.60 1.24 6.69
C LEU A 43 -0.76 1.48 6.05
N ARG A 44 -1.86 1.43 6.83
CA ARG A 44 -3.21 1.64 6.28
C ARG A 44 -3.46 3.06 5.73
N LYS A 45 -2.61 4.02 6.10
CA LYS A 45 -2.70 5.42 5.66
C LYS A 45 -1.92 5.68 4.39
N ILE A 46 -1.02 4.77 4.00
CA ILE A 46 -0.22 4.88 2.78
C ILE A 46 -1.16 4.70 1.58
N LYS A 47 -1.10 5.64 0.64
CA LYS A 47 -1.85 5.62 -0.62
C LYS A 47 -0.97 6.19 -1.74
N PRO A 48 -1.12 5.72 -2.99
CA PRO A 48 -0.56 6.40 -4.15
C PRO A 48 -0.93 7.88 -4.18
N LEU A 49 0.02 8.72 -4.55
CA LEU A 49 -0.16 10.17 -4.76
C LEU A 49 -0.81 10.43 -6.13
N LEU A 50 -0.49 9.60 -7.13
CA LEU A 50 -1.13 9.64 -8.43
C LEU A 50 -2.61 9.25 -8.33
N LYS A 51 -3.42 9.96 -9.11
CA LYS A 51 -4.83 9.66 -9.31
C LYS A 51 -5.06 9.25 -10.76
N GLY A 52 -6.24 8.69 -11.04
CA GLY A 52 -6.57 8.26 -12.40
C GLY A 52 -6.45 9.38 -13.44
N LYS A 53 -6.73 10.63 -13.06
CA LYS A 53 -6.52 11.80 -13.94
C LYS A 53 -5.05 12.04 -14.30
N ASP A 54 -4.12 11.76 -13.38
CA ASP A 54 -2.69 11.87 -13.66
C ASP A 54 -2.25 10.78 -14.65
N LEU A 55 -2.74 9.55 -14.47
CA LEU A 55 -2.47 8.44 -15.40
C LEU A 55 -2.97 8.73 -16.82
N GLN A 56 -4.14 9.35 -16.96
CA GLN A 56 -4.66 9.77 -18.27
C GLN A 56 -3.73 10.80 -18.93
N LYS A 57 -3.21 11.77 -18.17
CA LYS A 57 -2.25 12.77 -18.68
C LYS A 57 -0.92 12.16 -19.10
N ILE A 58 -0.49 11.11 -18.39
CA ILE A 58 0.72 10.33 -18.71
C ILE A 58 0.49 9.49 -19.99
N GLY A 59 -0.76 9.28 -20.42
CA GLY A 59 -1.10 8.57 -21.66
C GLY A 59 -1.66 7.17 -21.45
N ILE A 60 -1.91 6.77 -20.20
CA ILE A 60 -2.47 5.46 -19.88
C ILE A 60 -3.99 5.51 -19.99
N LYS A 61 -4.53 4.72 -20.91
CA LYS A 61 -5.98 4.61 -21.11
C LYS A 61 -6.67 4.00 -19.89
N PRO A 62 -7.83 4.55 -19.47
CA PRO A 62 -8.59 4.00 -18.35
C PRO A 62 -9.06 2.57 -18.64
N GLY A 63 -9.03 1.73 -17.61
CA GLY A 63 -9.48 0.33 -17.71
C GLY A 63 -8.96 -0.53 -16.55
N PRO A 64 -9.09 -1.87 -16.64
CA PRO A 64 -8.64 -2.81 -15.60
C PRO A 64 -7.17 -2.65 -15.21
N VAL A 65 -6.34 -2.14 -16.14
CA VAL A 65 -4.92 -1.84 -15.89
C VAL A 65 -4.70 -0.86 -14.74
N TYR A 66 -5.66 0.05 -14.47
CA TYR A 66 -5.55 1.01 -13.37
C TYR A 66 -5.55 0.30 -12.02
N SER A 67 -6.39 -0.71 -11.83
CA SER A 67 -6.43 -1.44 -10.56
C SER A 67 -5.08 -2.10 -10.29
N LYS A 68 -4.51 -2.76 -11.30
CA LYS A 68 -3.19 -3.41 -11.20
C LYS A 68 -2.10 -2.36 -10.90
N LEU A 69 -2.10 -1.26 -11.63
CA LEU A 69 -1.12 -0.19 -11.48
C LEU A 69 -1.20 0.45 -10.07
N PHE A 70 -2.40 0.74 -9.56
CA PHE A 70 -2.54 1.29 -8.21
C PHE A 70 -2.15 0.30 -7.12
N SER A 71 -2.40 -1.00 -7.30
CA SER A 71 -1.89 -2.04 -6.40
C SER A 71 -0.37 -2.07 -6.39
N GLU A 72 0.27 -2.02 -7.56
CA GLU A 72 1.74 -1.99 -7.66
C GLU A 72 2.33 -0.71 -7.06
N LEU A 73 1.77 0.46 -7.35
CA LEU A 73 2.19 1.73 -6.72
C LEU A 73 2.08 1.65 -5.19
N LEU A 74 0.99 1.08 -4.68
CA LEU A 74 0.79 0.92 -3.25
C LEU A 74 1.87 0.00 -2.65
N ASP A 75 2.18 -1.13 -3.27
CA ASP A 75 3.21 -2.06 -2.81
C ASP A 75 4.60 -1.41 -2.78
N GLU A 76 4.95 -0.66 -3.82
CA GLU A 76 6.21 0.07 -3.90
C GLU A 76 6.30 1.17 -2.83
N LYS A 77 5.19 1.85 -2.53
CA LYS A 77 5.12 2.82 -1.43
C LYS A 77 5.21 2.18 -0.06
N LEU A 78 4.53 1.06 0.16
CA LEU A 78 4.59 0.30 1.42
C LEU A 78 6.02 -0.15 1.70
N ASN A 79 6.77 -0.51 0.66
CA ASN A 79 8.18 -0.85 0.73
C ASN A 79 9.13 0.37 0.82
N GLY A 80 8.60 1.60 0.85
CA GLY A 80 9.38 2.83 0.97
C GLY A 80 10.18 3.23 -0.28
N ARG A 81 9.91 2.60 -1.43
CA ARG A 81 10.62 2.85 -2.70
C ARG A 81 10.12 4.09 -3.43
N LEU A 82 8.86 4.48 -3.24
CA LEU A 82 8.26 5.67 -3.85
C LEU A 82 7.84 6.69 -2.78
N LYS A 83 8.57 7.81 -2.70
CA LYS A 83 8.38 8.84 -1.67
C LYS A 83 7.66 10.06 -2.21
N THR A 84 7.95 10.46 -3.44
CA THR A 84 7.37 11.65 -4.07
C THR A 84 6.40 11.29 -5.19
N LYS A 85 5.69 12.31 -5.71
CA LYS A 85 4.81 12.11 -6.86
C LYS A 85 5.64 11.78 -8.11
N GLU A 86 6.79 12.43 -8.27
CA GLU A 86 7.73 12.21 -9.37
C GLU A 86 8.29 10.77 -9.37
N ASP A 87 8.52 10.17 -8.19
CA ASP A 87 8.88 8.75 -8.09
C ASP A 87 7.79 7.86 -8.71
N GLU A 88 6.52 8.12 -8.38
CA GLU A 88 5.40 7.35 -8.91
C GLU A 88 5.23 7.56 -10.42
N GLU A 89 5.40 8.78 -10.92
CA GLU A 89 5.33 9.09 -12.36
C GLU A 89 6.42 8.36 -13.14
N ARG A 90 7.66 8.34 -12.62
CA ARG A 90 8.76 7.57 -13.23
C ARG A 90 8.46 6.08 -13.23
N PHE A 91 8.06 5.53 -12.08
CA PHE A 91 7.71 4.11 -11.97
C PHE A 91 6.63 3.70 -12.99
N VAL A 92 5.60 4.52 -13.15
CA VAL A 92 4.52 4.28 -14.11
C VAL A 92 5.03 4.36 -15.55
N THR A 93 5.81 5.40 -15.89
CA THR A 93 6.32 5.61 -17.25
C THR A 93 7.26 4.47 -17.66
N GLU A 94 8.21 4.10 -16.80
CA GLU A 94 9.19 3.05 -17.08
C GLU A 94 8.56 1.66 -17.30
N LYS A 95 7.45 1.39 -16.62
CA LYS A 95 6.83 0.06 -16.63
C LYS A 95 5.71 -0.11 -17.65
N TYR A 96 5.04 0.97 -18.05
CA TYR A 96 3.84 0.91 -18.89
C TYR A 96 3.93 1.67 -20.23
N LEU A 97 4.97 2.49 -20.43
CA LEU A 97 5.14 3.29 -21.65
C LEU A 97 6.45 3.02 -22.40
N ILE A 98 7.33 2.17 -21.86
CA ILE A 98 8.56 1.69 -22.50
C ILE A 98 8.31 0.28 -23.06
#